data_AF-A0A934I083-F1
#
_entry.id   AF-A0A934I083-F1
#
_cell.length_a   1.000
_cell.length_b   1.000
_cell.length_c   1.000
_cell.angle_alpha   90.00
_cell.angle_beta   90.00
_cell.angle_gamma   90.00
#
_symmetry.space_group_name_H-M   'P 1'
#
loop_
_entity.id
_entity.type
_entity.pdbx_description
1 polymer ?
#
loop_
_entity_poly.entity_id
_entity_poly.type
_entity_poly.pdbx_seq_one_letter_code
_entity_poly.pdbx_strand_id
1 'polypeptide(L)'
;MTPDDVIELPKNESIADYESLKSLLISRRSVRDFKEQKIQREIIDKILEVASTAPNGLGSSDVEVMVLDDKEKVDEFTLDLINVLKKNKRKIWDTFKKQKRNNGYIRSS
;
A
#
# COMPACT_ATOMS: atom_id res chain seq x y z
N MET A 1 10.93 -23.48 9.34
CA MET A 1 10.75 -23.09 10.75
C MET A 1 12.07 -23.28 11.46
N THR A 2 12.78 -22.19 11.66
CA THR A 2 13.93 -22.06 12.54
C THR A 2 13.44 -21.69 13.94
N PRO A 3 14.26 -21.85 15.00
CA PRO A 3 13.91 -21.38 16.34
C PRO A 3 13.54 -19.89 16.40
N ASP A 4 14.08 -19.08 15.49
CA ASP A 4 13.79 -17.64 15.38
C ASP A 4 12.37 -17.36 14.84
N ASP A 5 11.71 -18.36 14.25
CA ASP A 5 10.33 -18.24 13.74
C ASP A 5 9.27 -18.46 14.85
N VAL A 6 9.69 -18.66 16.09
CA VAL A 6 8.81 -18.93 17.24
C VAL A 6 8.70 -17.68 18.11
N ILE A 7 7.50 -17.11 18.18
CA ILE A 7 7.20 -15.92 18.99
C ILE A 7 6.38 -16.36 20.21
N GLU A 8 6.78 -15.91 21.40
CA GLU A 8 6.01 -16.13 22.62
C GLU A 8 4.70 -15.33 22.58
N LEU A 9 3.59 -16.01 22.88
CA LEU A 9 2.30 -15.34 22.94
C LEU A 9 2.21 -14.44 24.17
N PRO A 10 1.58 -13.25 24.05
CA PRO A 10 1.39 -12.35 25.17
C PRO A 10 0.50 -12.98 26.25
N LYS A 11 0.69 -12.55 27.51
CA LYS A 11 -0.20 -12.92 28.61
C LYS A 11 -1.59 -12.31 28.40
N ASN A 12 -2.64 -12.98 28.87
CA ASN A 12 -4.03 -12.53 28.73
C ASN A 12 -4.28 -11.08 29.20
N GLU A 13 -3.59 -10.65 30.25
CA GLU A 13 -3.67 -9.29 30.81
C GLU A 13 -3.22 -8.19 29.84
N SER A 14 -2.38 -8.54 28.86
CA SER A 14 -1.84 -7.62 27.85
C SER A 14 -2.61 -7.65 26.52
N ILE A 15 -3.58 -8.55 26.39
CA ILE A 15 -4.44 -8.63 25.20
C ILE A 15 -5.51 -7.54 25.33
N ALA A 16 -5.74 -6.79 24.25
CA ALA A 16 -6.80 -5.78 24.21
C ALA A 16 -8.16 -6.42 24.48
N ASP A 17 -8.93 -5.82 25.40
CA ASP A 17 -10.30 -6.22 25.64
C ASP A 17 -11.22 -5.83 24.46
N TYR A 18 -12.43 -6.38 24.47
CA TYR A 18 -13.40 -6.14 23.40
C TYR A 18 -13.75 -4.66 23.22
N GLU A 19 -13.97 -3.92 24.30
CA GLU A 19 -14.45 -2.53 24.21
C GLU A 19 -13.35 -1.58 23.73
N SER A 20 -12.11 -1.78 24.15
CA SER A 20 -10.92 -1.03 23.69
C SER A 20 -10.65 -1.30 22.20
N LEU A 21 -10.68 -2.57 21.77
CA LEU A 21 -10.52 -2.95 20.37
C LEU A 21 -11.65 -2.37 19.50
N LYS A 22 -12.90 -2.51 19.93
CA LYS A 22 -14.07 -1.96 19.22
C LYS A 22 -13.97 -0.44 19.09
N SER A 23 -13.61 0.25 20.17
CA SER A 23 -13.45 1.71 20.17
C SER A 23 -12.37 2.16 19.18
N LEU A 24 -11.23 1.45 19.13
CA LEU A 24 -10.18 1.70 18.15
C LEU A 24 -10.70 1.52 16.71
N LEU A 25 -11.39 0.42 16.42
CA LEU A 25 -11.86 0.12 15.07
C LEU A 25 -12.94 1.09 14.57
N ILE A 26 -13.86 1.52 15.43
CA ILE A 26 -14.92 2.48 15.10
C ILE A 26 -14.35 3.88 14.87
N SER A 27 -13.37 4.30 15.69
CA SER A 27 -12.78 5.64 15.60
C SER A 27 -11.91 5.84 14.36
N ARG A 28 -11.35 4.78 13.78
CA ARG A 28 -10.45 4.85 12.62
C ARG A 28 -11.18 5.35 11.37
N ARG A 29 -10.70 6.46 10.79
CA ARG A 29 -11.18 7.01 9.51
C ARG A 29 -10.06 7.08 8.48
N SER A 30 -10.40 6.93 7.21
CA SER A 30 -9.48 7.25 6.11
C SER A 30 -9.28 8.76 6.02
N VAL A 31 -8.12 9.24 6.44
CA VAL A 31 -7.71 10.65 6.36
C VAL A 31 -7.06 10.90 5.00
N ARG A 32 -7.37 12.05 4.38
CA ARG A 32 -6.84 12.45 3.06
C ARG A 32 -6.18 13.84 3.07
N ASP A 33 -6.19 14.50 4.22
CA ASP A 33 -5.56 15.80 4.43
C ASP A 33 -4.65 15.66 5.65
N PHE A 34 -3.34 15.85 5.44
CA PHE A 34 -2.29 15.57 6.41
C PHE A 34 -1.51 16.84 6.71
N LYS A 35 -1.11 17.00 7.97
CA LYS A 35 -0.25 18.11 8.39
C LYS A 35 1.15 17.96 7.79
N GLU A 36 1.80 19.07 7.46
CA GLU A 36 3.24 19.09 7.13
C GLU A 36 4.09 18.96 8.40
N GLN A 37 4.00 17.80 9.04
CA GLN A 37 4.75 17.47 10.25
C GLN A 37 5.52 16.17 10.04
N LYS A 38 6.85 16.23 10.23
CA LYS A 38 7.69 15.04 10.15
C LYS A 38 7.38 14.10 11.32
N ILE A 39 7.30 12.81 11.02
CA ILE A 39 7.15 11.74 12.01
C ILE A 39 8.52 11.09 12.23
N GLN A 40 8.81 10.77 13.49
CA GLN A 40 10.03 10.07 13.88
C GLN A 40 10.07 8.67 13.27
N ARG A 41 11.26 8.24 12.83
CA ARG A 41 11.42 6.96 12.13
C ARG A 41 11.01 5.79 13.02
N GLU A 42 11.30 5.89 14.31
CA GLU A 42 10.98 4.91 15.34
C GLU A 42 9.46 4.65 15.45
N ILE A 43 8.62 5.65 15.15
CA ILE A 43 7.17 5.47 15.14
C ILE A 43 6.75 4.64 13.93
N ILE A 44 7.35 4.88 12.76
CA ILE A 44 7.09 4.12 11.54
C ILE A 44 7.50 2.66 11.74
N ASP A 45 8.69 2.43 12.31
CA ASP A 45 9.21 1.08 12.52
C ASP A 45 8.31 0.28 13.49
N LYS A 46 7.80 0.89 14.57
CA LYS A 46 6.81 0.26 15.45
C LYS A 46 5.52 -0.12 14.74
N ILE A 47 5.04 0.71 13.80
CA ILE A 47 3.84 0.40 13.01
C ILE A 47 4.11 -0.81 12.11
N LEU A 48 5.28 -0.86 11.45
CA LEU A 48 5.65 -1.96 10.57
C LEU A 48 5.88 -3.26 11.33
N GLU A 49 6.52 -3.21 12.50
CA GLU A 49 6.72 -4.35 13.38
C GLU A 49 5.37 -4.98 13.76
N VAL A 50 4.42 -4.19 14.23
CA VAL A 50 3.08 -4.68 14.59
C VAL A 50 2.31 -5.18 13.36
N ALA A 51 2.42 -4.50 12.21
CA ALA A 51 1.77 -4.95 10.97
C ALA A 51 2.32 -6.30 10.49
N SER A 52 3.61 -6.57 10.71
CA SER A 52 4.28 -7.80 10.30
C SER A 52 3.78 -9.05 11.04
N THR A 53 3.15 -8.89 12.20
CA THR A 53 2.58 -10.02 12.97
C THR A 53 1.25 -10.51 12.43
N ALA A 54 0.71 -9.90 11.37
CA ALA A 54 -0.54 -10.32 10.76
C ALA A 54 -0.42 -11.75 10.20
N PRO A 55 -1.43 -12.62 10.39
CA PRO A 55 -1.37 -13.98 9.90
C PRO A 55 -1.31 -14.00 8.36
N ASN A 56 -0.39 -14.80 7.82
CA ASN A 56 -0.26 -15.06 6.39
C ASN A 56 -0.38 -16.57 6.11
N GLY A 57 -0.89 -16.93 4.93
CA GLY A 57 -1.30 -18.31 4.64
C GLY A 57 -0.16 -19.28 4.28
N LEU A 58 1.06 -18.80 4.01
CA LEU A 58 2.14 -19.59 3.41
C LEU A 58 3.54 -19.37 4.03
N GLY A 59 3.64 -18.72 5.19
CA GLY A 59 4.84 -18.75 6.04
C GLY A 59 6.07 -17.99 5.53
N SER A 60 6.07 -17.50 4.29
CA SER A 60 7.09 -16.58 3.77
C SER A 60 6.40 -15.32 3.26
N SER A 61 6.86 -14.17 3.75
CA SER A 61 6.28 -12.85 3.52
C SER A 61 6.27 -12.46 2.03
N ASP A 62 5.17 -12.70 1.32
CA ASP A 62 4.93 -12.20 -0.06
C ASP A 62 4.77 -10.67 -0.12
N VAL A 63 4.92 -9.97 1.01
CA VAL A 63 4.65 -8.55 1.16
C VAL A 63 5.93 -7.83 1.52
N GLU A 64 6.35 -6.91 0.66
CA GLU A 64 7.42 -5.95 0.91
C GLU A 64 6.81 -4.56 1.13
N VAL A 65 7.37 -3.81 2.08
CA VAL A 65 6.94 -2.42 2.36
C VAL A 65 8.10 -1.47 2.11
N MET A 66 7.91 -0.55 1.18
CA MET A 66 8.81 0.56 0.92
C MET A 66 8.31 1.82 1.64
N VAL A 67 9.16 2.42 2.48
CA VAL A 67 8.85 3.66 3.19
C VAL A 67 9.47 4.85 2.45
N LEU A 68 8.64 5.80 2.04
CA LEU A 68 9.05 7.11 1.54
C LEU A 68 8.80 8.14 2.64
N ASP A 69 9.84 8.47 3.40
CA ASP A 69 9.79 9.27 4.63
C ASP A 69 10.22 10.74 4.47
N ASP A 70 10.49 11.16 3.24
CA ASP A 70 10.81 12.54 2.88
C ASP A 70 9.94 13.01 1.72
N LYS A 71 9.58 14.30 1.74
CA LYS A 71 8.65 14.91 0.76
C LYS A 71 9.22 14.84 -0.66
N GLU A 72 10.52 15.06 -0.79
CA GLU A 72 11.24 15.01 -2.06
C GLU A 72 11.14 13.64 -2.73
N LYS A 73 11.26 12.55 -1.95
CA LYS A 73 11.11 11.17 -2.45
C LYS A 73 9.68 10.90 -2.93
N VAL A 74 8.68 11.43 -2.23
CA VAL A 74 7.26 11.30 -2.60
C VAL A 74 6.98 12.07 -3.90
N ASP A 75 7.53 13.27 -4.05
CA ASP A 75 7.38 14.09 -5.25
C ASP A 75 8.05 13.43 -6.45
N GLU A 76 9.27 12.91 -6.29
CA GLU A 76 9.98 12.13 -7.32
C GLU A 76 9.17 10.91 -7.76
N PHE A 77 8.70 10.10 -6.80
CA PHE A 77 7.86 8.93 -7.08
C PHE A 77 6.57 9.31 -7.83
N THR A 78 5.95 10.44 -7.46
CA THR A 78 4.74 10.95 -8.12
C THR A 78 5.01 11.31 -9.58
N LEU A 79 6.13 11.98 -9.86
CA LEU A 79 6.54 12.33 -11.22
C LEU A 79 6.83 11.09 -12.06
N ASP A 80 7.52 10.10 -11.51
CA ASP A 80 7.80 8.82 -12.17
C ASP A 80 6.53 8.07 -12.51
N LEU A 81 5.59 7.99 -11.56
CA LEU A 81 4.28 7.39 -11.79
C LEU A 81 3.53 8.10 -12.94
N ILE A 82 3.52 9.44 -12.94
CA ILE A 82 2.91 10.24 -14.02
C ILE A 82 3.54 9.90 -15.38
N ASN A 83 4.86 9.76 -15.43
CA ASN A 83 5.59 9.44 -16.66
C ASN A 83 5.25 8.04 -17.18
N VAL A 84 5.18 7.04 -16.29
CA VAL A 84 4.75 5.67 -16.63
C VAL A 84 3.33 5.69 -17.19
N LEU A 85 2.40 6.37 -16.52
CA LEU A 85 1.00 6.46 -16.96
C LEU A 85 0.88 7.16 -18.32
N LYS A 86 1.62 8.25 -18.56
CA LYS A 86 1.65 8.94 -19.87
C LYS A 86 2.18 8.04 -20.99
N LYS A 87 3.23 7.27 -20.73
CA LYS A 87 3.82 6.32 -21.70
C LYS A 87 2.84 5.20 -22.06
N ASN A 88 2.12 4.68 -21.06
CA ASN A 88 1.14 3.62 -21.25
C ASN A 88 -0.17 4.11 -21.89
N LYS A 89 -0.60 5.36 -21.64
CA LYS A 89 -1.77 5.96 -22.29
C LYS A 89 -1.64 5.97 -23.82
N ARG A 90 -0.44 6.27 -24.34
CA ARG A 90 -0.17 6.19 -25.79
C ARG A 90 -0.35 4.76 -26.30
N LYS A 91 0.27 3.79 -25.65
CA LYS A 91 0.16 2.36 -26.02
C LYS A 91 -1.28 1.87 -25.99
N ILE A 92 -2.03 2.16 -24.92
CA ILE A 92 -3.44 1.76 -24.80
C ILE A 92 -4.28 2.40 -25.91
N TRP A 93 -4.03 3.67 -26.21
CA TRP A 93 -4.77 4.38 -27.25
C TRP A 93 -4.42 3.89 -28.66
N ASP A 94 -3.15 3.54 -28.90
CA ASP A 94 -2.69 2.91 -30.15
C ASP A 94 -3.28 1.51 -30.33
N THR A 95 -3.34 0.71 -29.26
CA THR A 95 -4.00 -0.61 -29.24
C THR A 95 -5.49 -0.47 -29.50
N PHE A 96 -6.17 0.47 -28.83
CA PHE A 96 -7.60 0.74 -29.04
C PHE A 96 -7.89 1.20 -30.48
N LYS A 97 -7.06 2.07 -31.05
CA LYS A 97 -7.16 2.50 -32.46
C LYS A 97 -6.94 1.35 -33.43
N LYS A 98 -5.93 0.51 -33.20
CA LYS A 98 -5.64 -0.67 -34.02
C LYS A 98 -6.81 -1.66 -33.98
N GLN A 99 -7.43 -1.85 -32.82
CA GLN A 99 -8.62 -2.69 -32.66
C GLN A 99 -9.84 -2.10 -33.37
N LYS A 100 -10.11 -0.80 -33.25
CA LYS A 100 -11.19 -0.12 -34.03
C LYS A 100 -10.98 -0.22 -35.53
N ARG A 101 -9.74 -0.09 -36.01
CA ARG A 101 -9.38 -0.21 -37.44
C ARG A 101 -9.55 -1.65 -37.94
N ASN A 102 -9.16 -2.64 -37.16
CA ASN A 102 -9.31 -4.06 -37.51
C ASN A 102 -10.77 -4.55 -37.43
N ASN A 103 -11.61 -3.91 -36.60
CA ASN A 103 -13.03 -4.28 -36.43
C ASN A 103 -13.99 -3.53 -37.37
N GLY A 104 -13.49 -2.90 -38.45
CA GLY A 104 -14.29 -2.42 -39.58
C GLY A 104 -15.20 -1.20 -39.33
N TYR A 105 -15.13 -0.52 -38.18
CA TYR A 105 -15.97 0.66 -37.90
C TYR A 105 -15.29 1.98 -38.29
N ILE A 106 -14.86 2.08 -39.55
CA ILE A 106 -14.69 3.37 -40.24
C ILE A 106 -15.22 3.19 -41.66
N ARG A 107 -16.54 3.25 -41.83
CA ARG A 107 -17.12 3.66 -43.11
C ARG A 107 -17.14 5.18 -43.11
N SER A 108 -16.35 5.73 -44.02
CA SER A 108 -16.38 7.12 -44.48
C SER A 108 -17.78 7.54 -44.90
N SER A 109 -18.23 8.68 -44.40
CA SER A 109 -19.09 9.65 -45.10
C SER A 109 -18.82 11.02 -44.51
#